data_AF-A0A7X3I5Z3-F1
#
_entry.id   AF-A0A7X3I5Z3-F1
#
_cell.length_a   1.000
_cell.length_b   1.000
_cell.length_c   1.000
_cell.angle_alpha   90.00
_cell.angle_beta   90.00
_cell.angle_gamma   90.00
#
_symmetry.space_group_name_H-M   'P 1'
#
loop_
_entity.id
_entity.type
_entity.pdbx_description
1 polymer ?
#
loop_
_entity_poly.entity_id
_entity_poly.type
_entity_poly.pdbx_seq_one_letter_code
_entity_poly.pdbx_strand_id
1 'polypeptide(L)' 'MPADAIRRGDQVVFERLDLAEALGIWRNARGRIVRIHGRNGRPGTVDVAFEGHAVLERYLPDLFRRVN' A
#
# COMPACT_ATOMS: atom_id res chain seq x y z
N MET A 1 -12.15 -14.02 8.73
CA MET A 1 -10.73 -13.75 9.00
C MET A 1 -10.54 -12.25 8.84
N PRO A 2 -10.23 -11.47 9.89
CA PRO A 2 -9.89 -10.07 9.70
C PRO A 2 -8.70 -10.02 8.74
N ALA A 3 -8.80 -9.24 7.68
CA ALA A 3 -7.69 -9.04 6.75
C ALA A 3 -6.43 -8.77 7.55
N ASP A 4 -5.42 -9.61 7.37
CA ASP A 4 -4.12 -9.49 8.02
C ASP A 4 -3.67 -8.03 7.97
N ALA A 5 -3.66 -7.37 9.14
CA ALA A 5 -3.43 -5.94 9.20
C ALA A 5 -2.05 -5.63 8.61
N ILE A 6 -2.01 -4.81 7.54
CA ILE A 6 -0.79 -4.34 6.90
C ILE A 6 0.11 -3.67 7.93
N ARG A 7 1.39 -4.05 7.95
CA ARG A 7 2.41 -3.53 8.87
C ARG A 7 3.52 -2.80 8.13
N ARG A 8 4.25 -1.96 8.87
CA ARG A 8 5.46 -1.32 8.35
C ARG A 8 6.47 -2.41 7.98
N GLY A 9 7.03 -2.31 6.78
CA GLY A 9 7.96 -3.30 6.23
C GLY A 9 7.31 -4.35 5.32
N ASP A 10 5.99 -4.53 5.38
CA ASP A 10 5.28 -5.48 4.52
C ASP A 10 5.46 -5.10 3.05
N GLN A 11 5.66 -6.10 2.20
CA GLN A 11 5.54 -5.93 0.76
C GLN A 11 4.08 -5.98 0.36
N VAL A 12 3.71 -5.11 -0.57
CA VAL A 12 2.35 -4.97 -1.06
C VAL A 12 2.33 -4.76 -2.57
N VAL A 13 1.24 -5.15 -3.20
CA VAL A 13 0.89 -4.76 -4.57
C VAL A 13 -0.45 -4.05 -4.55
N PHE A 14 -0.79 -3.33 -5.62
CA PHE A 14 -2.15 -2.81 -5.76
C PHE A 14 -3.14 -3.97 -5.90
N GLU A 15 -4.21 -3.92 -5.12
CA GLU A 15 -5.34 -4.83 -5.30
C GLU A 15 -6.15 -4.46 -6.56
N ARG A 16 -6.19 -3.16 -6.87
CA ARG A 16 -6.89 -2.59 -8.02
C ARG A 16 -5.92 -2.18 -9.13
N LEU A 17 -5.92 -2.94 -10.22
CA LEU A 17 -5.03 -2.75 -11.37
C LEU A 17 -5.27 -1.43 -12.12
N ASP A 18 -6.52 -0.95 -12.15
CA ASP A 18 -6.93 0.30 -12.77
C ASP A 18 -6.32 1.53 -12.06
N LEU A 19 -6.19 1.47 -10.73
CA LEU A 19 -5.54 2.52 -9.95
C LEU A 19 -4.02 2.55 -10.18
N ALA A 20 -3.39 1.39 -10.28
CA ALA A 20 -1.96 1.30 -10.59
C ALA A 20 -1.65 1.92 -11.96
N GLU A 21 -2.44 1.60 -12.98
CA GLU A 21 -2.30 2.16 -14.33
C GLU A 21 -2.49 3.69 -14.34
N ALA A 22 -3.49 4.22 -13.63
CA ALA A 22 -3.72 5.65 -13.53
C ALA A 22 -2.55 6.41 -12.85
N LEU A 23 -1.85 5.75 -11.93
CA LEU A 23 -0.67 6.29 -11.24
C LEU A 23 0.64 6.07 -12.03
N GLY A 24 0.57 5.43 -13.20
CA GLY A 24 1.75 5.07 -14.00
C GLY A 24 2.62 4.00 -13.34
N ILE A 25 2.07 3.28 -12.36
CA ILE A 25 2.75 2.21 -11.64
C ILE A 25 2.50 0.91 -12.39
N TRP A 26 3.57 0.18 -12.72
CA TRP A 26 3.48 -1.08 -13.45
C TRP A 26 2.55 -2.08 -12.74
N ARG A 27 1.78 -2.85 -13.52
CA ARG A 27 0.70 -3.76 -13.08
C ARG A 27 1.11 -4.86 -12.07
N ASN A 28 2.38 -4.97 -11.70
CA ASN A 28 2.91 -5.89 -10.70
C ASN A 28 4.00 -5.24 -9.83
N ALA A 29 4.08 -3.91 -9.79
CA ALA A 29 5.06 -3.21 -8.99
C ALA A 29 4.87 -3.59 -7.52
N ARG A 30 5.97 -4.01 -6.89
CA ARG A 30 5.99 -4.34 -5.46
C ARG A 30 6.37 -3.08 -4.71
N GLY A 31 5.47 -2.65 -3.84
CA GLY A 31 5.68 -1.58 -2.88
C GLY A 31 6.09 -2.15 -1.53
N ARG A 32 6.76 -1.34 -0.72
CA ARG A 32 7.00 -1.63 0.70
C ARG A 32 6.36 -0.55 1.56
N ILE A 33 5.65 -0.96 2.60
CA ILE A 33 5.07 -0.02 3.56
C ILE A 33 6.19 0.65 4.36
N VAL A 34 6.32 1.95 4.23
CA VAL A 34 7.36 2.74 4.92
C VAL A 34 6.81 3.46 6.14
N ARG A 35 5.51 3.80 6.14
CA ARG A 35 4.83 4.47 7.25
C ARG A 35 3.38 4.04 7.34
N ILE A 36 2.86 3.98 8.56
CA ILE A 36 1.43 3.80 8.82
C ILE A 36 0.97 5.01 9.61
N HIS A 37 -0.04 5.68 9.10
CA HIS A 37 -0.74 6.75 9.79
C HIS A 37 -1.98 6.14 10.43
N GLY A 38 -2.19 6.40 11.70
CA GLY A 38 -3.29 5.80 12.45
C GLY A 38 -3.22 6.15 13.92
N ARG A 39 -4.40 6.40 14.51
CA ARG A 39 -4.58 6.66 15.93
C ARG A 39 -5.91 6.06 16.37
N ASN A 40 -5.92 5.44 17.53
CA ASN A 40 -7.14 5.03 18.24
C ASN A 40 -8.12 4.17 17.42
N GLY A 41 -7.62 3.09 16.81
CA GLY A 41 -8.49 2.02 16.27
C GLY A 41 -9.24 2.34 14.98
N ARG A 42 -8.90 3.42 14.26
CA ARG A 42 -9.41 3.71 12.91
C ARG A 42 -8.33 3.54 11.85
N PRO A 43 -8.68 3.08 10.63
CA PRO A 43 -7.73 2.98 9.53
C PRO A 43 -7.29 4.39 9.13
N GLY A 44 -6.01 4.72 9.32
CA GLY A 44 -5.52 6.09 9.23
C GLY A 44 -4.68 6.42 7.99
N THR A 45 -4.55 5.50 7.04
CA THR A 45 -3.70 5.55 5.81
C THR A 45 -2.27 5.03 5.97
N VAL A 46 -1.62 4.69 4.85
CA VAL A 46 -0.26 4.18 4.76
C VAL A 46 0.54 4.92 3.70
N ASP A 47 1.84 5.01 3.92
CA ASP A 47 2.79 5.44 2.90
C ASP A 47 3.51 4.21 2.33
N VAL A 48 3.59 4.13 1.01
CA VAL A 48 4.13 2.96 0.30
C VAL A 48 5.20 3.42 -0.70
N ALA A 49 6.40 2.85 -0.57
CA ALA A 49 7.49 3.10 -1.51
C ALA A 49 7.51 2.00 -2.58
N PHE A 50 7.33 2.38 -3.85
CA PHE A 50 7.46 1.49 -5.00
C PHE A 50 8.83 1.70 -5.66
N GLU A 51 9.46 0.61 -6.10
CA GLU A 51 10.76 0.67 -6.78
C GLU A 51 10.66 1.50 -8.07
N GLY A 52 11.55 2.48 -8.25
CA GLY A 52 11.56 3.36 -9.41
C GLY A 52 10.46 4.43 -9.44
N HIS A 53 9.66 4.57 -8.38
CA HIS A 53 8.58 5.56 -8.29
C HIS A 53 8.68 6.39 -7.00
N ALA A 54 8.01 7.55 -7.00
CA ALA A 54 7.83 8.35 -5.79
C ALA A 54 7.07 7.56 -4.71
N VAL A 55 7.31 7.88 -3.44
CA VAL A 55 6.55 7.32 -2.33
C VAL A 55 5.10 7.79 -2.46
N LEU A 56 4.17 6.83 -2.46
CA LEU A 56 2.75 7.12 -2.36
C LEU A 56 2.41 7.42 -0.91
N GLU A 57 1.96 8.62 -0.62
CA GLU A 57 1.67 9.07 0.74
C GLU A 57 0.17 9.05 1.04
N ARG A 58 -0.19 8.65 2.26
CA ARG A 58 -1.56 8.71 2.80
C ARG A 58 -2.62 7.95 1.98
N TYR A 59 -2.29 6.77 1.47
CA TYR A 59 -3.24 5.90 0.78
C TYR A 59 -4.00 4.99 1.75
N LEU A 60 -5.23 4.61 1.41
CA LEU A 60 -6.00 3.64 2.20
C LEU A 60 -5.33 2.25 2.14
N PRO A 61 -5.21 1.53 3.27
CA PRO A 61 -4.61 0.20 3.30
C PRO A 61 -5.33 -0.80 2.37
N ASP A 62 -6.66 -0.68 2.26
CA ASP A 62 -7.53 -1.56 1.48
C ASP A 62 -7.31 -1.48 -0.04
N LEU A 63 -6.49 -0.54 -0.52
CA LEU A 63 -6.08 -0.47 -1.93
C LEU A 63 -4.92 -1.41 -2.24
N PHE A 64 -4.33 -1.99 -1.20
CA PHE A 64 -3.13 -2.80 -1.30
C PHE A 64 -3.39 -4.22 -0.81
N ARG A 65 -2.84 -5.18 -1.54
CA ARG A 65 -2.77 -6.58 -1.12
C ARG A 65 -1.36 -6.88 -0.64
N ARG A 66 -1.24 -7.40 0.59
CA ARG A 66 0.05 -7.90 1.10
C ARG A 66 0.53 -9.07 0.25
N VAL A 67 1.80 -9.03 -0.14
CA VAL A 67 2.51 -10.13 -0.79
C VAL A 67 3.70 -10.50 0.10
N ASN A 68 3.80 -11.78 0.44
CA ASN A 68 4.90 -12.33 1.24
C ASN A 68 6.19 -12.39 0.43
#